data_AF-A0A1V2M7D0-F1
#
_entry.id   AF-A0A1V2M7D0-F1
#
_cell.length_a   1.000
_cell.length_b   1.000
_cell.length_c   1.000
_cell.angle_alpha   90.00
_cell.angle_beta   90.00
_cell.angle_gamma   90.00
#
_symmetry.space_group_name_H-M   'P 1'
#
loop_
_entity.id
_entity.type
_entity.pdbx_description
1 polymer ?
#
loop_
_entity_poly.entity_id
_entity_poly.type
_entity_poly.pdbx_seq_one_letter_code
_entity_poly.pdbx_strand_id
1 'polypeptide(L)'
;MNFQAHITTNSLKDTQKYIALCEKHNVKPVLIKLAQGDYCDQPMYTQNIQADSLELALQEADELKNIFAQNGFETMRTKLEIDLKDLVQFYNIDIDKWKDTDSDNYFQEVLAKMGTAYFECHIKVMYNDLEILRKIANYGLFYMSKNDFEPNIRFLSMRKSPSDFLSYFDFDSGRRRRKYHIDINEFKYYVIELNYALEEHNMKIIKEKYEICVYDSKENLDKNWGEIMDQQRLRLEIQEELMIYIANNLPFVAKGSWLSYKYHPNPYERLSCGGDIDLIYTKTISLPKYHSDVATNDYYFALLSNIEDTLEPEITAILYKLEEIVIKKLDLWEQPDFITHLEILGYKESLKQGIIDSYIINYGASDDFTTISLIINYNPYFDNETYYIYIDIAVDMPINFVPQTIIYHTLNNEQVELKNTAPLLYQGAWKIHQLIVRPRLKDLDDLIRFLPYIDLKNEQNFQNFFNEIINECKLCDEITCAELINNLKNLLQGKINEPKKKSNAIDNAYPQYIKEYNFKYYEKLYAETEKSKLQHIIYDTFFEVLNQNIDCQKALEYINVIALAHK
;
A
#
# COMPACT_ATOMS: atom_id res chain seq x y z
N MET A 1 -11.35 -31.16 -26.49
CA MET A 1 -10.40 -30.17 -25.94
C MET A 1 -9.28 -30.90 -25.21
N ASN A 2 -8.10 -30.29 -25.07
CA ASN A 2 -7.00 -30.90 -24.33
C ASN A 2 -6.91 -30.23 -22.95
N PHE A 3 -7.05 -31.05 -21.91
CA PHE A 3 -6.87 -30.64 -20.52
C PHE A 3 -5.55 -31.18 -19.99
N GLN A 4 -4.94 -30.45 -19.07
CA GLN A 4 -3.83 -30.92 -18.27
C GLN A 4 -4.25 -31.06 -16.81
N ALA A 5 -4.40 -32.33 -16.40
CA ALA A 5 -4.45 -32.88 -15.06
C ALA A 5 -3.24 -32.55 -14.18
N HIS A 6 -3.32 -31.70 -13.15
CA HIS A 6 -2.31 -31.63 -12.08
C HIS A 6 -2.88 -32.13 -10.76
N ILE A 7 -2.47 -33.33 -10.33
CA ILE A 7 -2.99 -33.96 -9.12
C ILE A 7 -1.92 -33.95 -8.04
N THR A 8 -2.13 -33.14 -7.00
CA THR A 8 -1.22 -33.06 -5.85
C THR A 8 -1.65 -34.04 -4.78
N THR A 9 -0.71 -34.84 -4.27
CA THR A 9 -0.96 -35.79 -3.18
C THR A 9 -0.44 -35.26 -1.85
N ASN A 10 -0.77 -35.96 -0.77
CA ASN A 10 -0.09 -35.77 0.52
C ASN A 10 1.42 -36.04 0.42
N SER A 11 2.15 -35.63 1.45
CA SER A 11 3.60 -35.83 1.55
C SER A 11 3.96 -37.30 1.33
N LEU A 12 4.94 -37.54 0.45
CA LEU A 12 5.32 -38.90 0.08
C LEU A 12 6.09 -39.59 1.22
N LYS A 13 5.60 -40.76 1.63
CA LYS A 13 6.34 -41.68 2.50
C LYS A 13 7.29 -42.57 1.72
N ASP A 14 6.96 -42.87 0.46
CA ASP A 14 7.73 -43.72 -0.44
C ASP A 14 7.70 -43.14 -1.87
N THR A 15 8.72 -42.34 -2.17
CA THR A 15 8.86 -41.67 -3.47
C THR A 15 9.07 -42.65 -4.62
N GLN A 16 9.74 -43.79 -4.40
CA GLN A 16 10.00 -44.77 -5.47
C GLN A 16 8.73 -45.50 -5.87
N LYS A 17 7.91 -45.90 -4.89
CA LYS A 17 6.60 -46.48 -5.15
C LYS A 17 5.69 -45.50 -5.90
N TYR A 18 5.76 -44.20 -5.57
CA TYR A 18 5.00 -43.16 -6.25
C TYR A 18 5.40 -43.03 -7.73
N ILE A 19 6.71 -42.96 -8.02
CA ILE A 19 7.24 -42.88 -9.39
C ILE A 19 6.83 -44.11 -10.20
N ALA A 20 7.04 -45.31 -9.65
CA ALA A 20 6.69 -46.55 -10.33
C ALA A 20 5.19 -46.64 -10.66
N LEU A 21 4.33 -46.09 -9.78
CA LEU A 21 2.90 -46.00 -10.05
C LEU A 21 2.58 -45.00 -11.17
N CYS A 22 3.25 -43.85 -11.20
CA CYS A 22 3.11 -42.87 -12.28
C CYS A 22 3.50 -43.47 -13.64
N GLU A 23 4.64 -44.15 -13.71
CA GLU A 23 5.12 -44.82 -14.93
C GLU A 23 4.15 -45.91 -15.40
N LYS A 24 3.64 -46.73 -14.47
CA LYS A 24 2.66 -47.79 -14.77
C LYS A 24 1.38 -47.22 -15.41
N HIS A 25 0.97 -46.02 -15.03
CA HIS A 25 -0.24 -45.37 -15.54
C HIS A 25 0.05 -44.29 -16.60
N ASN A 26 1.28 -44.25 -17.12
CA ASN A 26 1.71 -43.31 -18.17
C ASN A 26 1.42 -41.83 -17.83
N VAL A 27 1.57 -41.46 -16.57
CA VAL A 27 1.51 -40.06 -16.10
C VAL A 27 2.88 -39.59 -15.66
N LYS A 28 3.13 -38.28 -15.76
CA LYS A 28 4.43 -37.71 -15.45
C LYS A 28 4.53 -37.36 -13.96
N PRO A 29 5.46 -37.95 -13.18
CA PRO A 29 5.70 -37.50 -11.82
C PRO A 29 6.38 -36.12 -11.80
N VAL A 30 5.99 -35.27 -10.87
CA VAL A 30 6.57 -33.94 -10.62
C VAL A 30 6.68 -33.74 -9.11
N LEU A 31 7.90 -33.55 -8.61
CA LEU A 31 8.14 -33.31 -7.18
C LEU A 31 8.51 -31.85 -7.01
N ILE A 32 7.49 -30.99 -6.93
CA ILE A 32 7.70 -29.56 -6.78
C ILE A 32 8.05 -29.26 -5.33
N LYS A 33 9.17 -28.54 -5.16
CA LYS A 33 9.51 -27.85 -3.92
C LYS A 33 9.47 -26.36 -4.15
N LEU A 34 8.58 -25.71 -3.41
CA LEU A 34 8.44 -24.27 -3.40
C LEU A 34 9.55 -23.65 -2.55
N ALA A 35 9.98 -22.44 -2.92
CA ALA A 35 10.93 -21.69 -2.10
C ALA A 35 10.31 -21.20 -0.77
N GLN A 36 8.99 -21.03 -0.75
CA GLN A 36 8.21 -20.51 0.38
C GLN A 36 6.74 -20.99 0.32
N GLY A 37 6.00 -20.80 1.41
CA GLY A 37 4.58 -21.10 1.53
C GLY A 37 4.27 -22.17 2.59
N ASP A 38 3.00 -22.27 2.98
CA ASP A 38 2.56 -23.19 4.05
C ASP A 38 2.76 -24.66 3.66
N TYR A 39 2.79 -24.95 2.36
CA TYR A 39 2.91 -26.30 1.79
C TYR A 39 4.03 -26.35 0.75
N CYS A 40 5.29 -26.27 1.21
CA CYS A 40 6.46 -26.23 0.33
C CYS A 40 6.69 -27.52 -0.48
N ASP A 41 6.31 -28.68 0.06
CA ASP A 41 6.46 -29.97 -0.62
C ASP A 41 5.16 -30.37 -1.30
N GLN A 42 5.11 -30.28 -2.63
CA GLN A 42 3.94 -30.60 -3.44
C GLN A 42 4.25 -31.75 -4.43
N PRO A 43 4.21 -33.01 -3.97
CA PRO A 43 4.29 -34.15 -4.88
C PRO A 43 3.03 -34.21 -5.74
N MET A 44 3.21 -34.21 -7.05
CA MET A 44 2.11 -34.21 -8.00
C MET A 44 2.42 -35.08 -9.22
N TYR A 45 1.37 -35.50 -9.92
CA TYR A 45 1.51 -36.09 -11.24
C TYR A 45 0.72 -35.27 -12.27
N THR A 46 1.23 -35.26 -13.49
CA THR A 46 0.60 -34.60 -14.62
C THR A 46 0.01 -35.62 -15.59
N GLN A 47 -1.27 -35.46 -15.93
CA GLN A 47 -2.02 -36.28 -16.90
C GLN A 47 -2.54 -35.37 -18.03
N ASN A 48 -2.34 -35.75 -19.28
CA ASN A 48 -3.02 -35.08 -20.39
C ASN A 48 -4.32 -35.81 -20.68
N ILE A 49 -5.43 -35.08 -20.75
CA ILE A 49 -6.79 -35.61 -20.89
C ILE A 49 -7.42 -35.00 -22.13
N GLN A 50 -7.95 -35.83 -23.03
CA GLN A 50 -8.70 -35.36 -24.18
C GLN A 50 -10.19 -35.59 -23.93
N ALA A 51 -10.92 -34.50 -23.67
CA ALA A 51 -12.33 -34.56 -23.30
C ALA A 51 -13.13 -33.43 -23.97
N ASP A 52 -14.44 -33.63 -24.12
CA ASP A 52 -15.35 -32.65 -24.73
C ASP A 52 -15.84 -31.59 -23.74
N SER A 53 -15.73 -31.85 -22.43
CA SER A 53 -16.16 -30.95 -21.37
C SER A 53 -15.27 -31.06 -20.14
N LEU A 54 -15.33 -30.04 -19.27
CA LEU A 54 -14.66 -30.04 -17.98
C LEU A 54 -15.13 -31.21 -17.08
N GLU A 55 -16.43 -31.53 -17.13
CA GLU A 55 -17.02 -32.64 -16.34
C GLU A 55 -16.41 -33.99 -16.73
N LEU A 56 -16.28 -34.27 -18.03
CA LEU A 56 -15.65 -35.50 -18.51
C LEU A 56 -14.16 -35.54 -18.17
N ALA A 57 -13.47 -34.40 -18.24
CA ALA A 57 -12.07 -34.32 -17.84
C ALA A 57 -11.87 -34.59 -16.33
N LEU A 58 -12.77 -34.08 -15.48
CA LEU A 58 -12.79 -34.35 -14.05
C LEU A 58 -13.06 -35.82 -13.75
N GLN A 59 -14.01 -36.44 -14.44
CA GLN A 59 -14.31 -37.86 -14.29
C GLN A 59 -13.07 -38.72 -14.60
N GLU A 60 -12.37 -38.44 -15.70
CA GLU A 60 -11.16 -39.18 -16.06
C GLU A 60 -10.03 -38.96 -15.03
N ALA A 61 -9.87 -37.74 -14.51
CA ALA A 61 -8.91 -37.47 -13.44
C ALA A 61 -9.26 -38.23 -12.14
N ASP A 62 -10.55 -38.32 -11.80
CA ASP A 62 -11.04 -39.02 -10.60
C ASP A 62 -10.82 -40.53 -10.64
N GLU A 63 -10.95 -41.15 -11.82
CA GLU A 63 -10.63 -42.57 -12.01
C GLU A 63 -9.17 -42.87 -11.60
N LEU A 64 -8.22 -42.03 -12.03
CA LEU A 64 -6.82 -42.21 -11.68
C LEU A 64 -6.52 -41.84 -10.22
N LYS A 65 -7.16 -40.80 -9.67
CA LYS A 65 -7.05 -40.44 -8.25
C LYS A 65 -7.42 -41.60 -7.33
N ASN A 66 -8.49 -42.34 -7.66
CA ASN A 66 -8.92 -43.50 -6.89
C ASN A 66 -7.85 -44.61 -6.88
N ILE A 67 -7.16 -44.82 -8.00
CA ILE A 67 -6.05 -45.79 -8.09
C ILE A 67 -4.88 -45.34 -7.20
N PHE A 68 -4.50 -44.06 -7.21
CA PHE A 68 -3.43 -43.53 -6.36
C PHE A 68 -3.78 -43.63 -4.87
N ALA A 69 -5.02 -43.30 -4.50
CA ALA A 69 -5.51 -43.42 -3.13
C ALA A 69 -5.46 -44.86 -2.61
N GLN A 70 -5.88 -45.85 -3.43
CA GLN A 70 -5.77 -47.28 -3.09
C GLN A 70 -4.32 -47.74 -2.88
N ASN A 71 -3.35 -47.01 -3.43
CA ASN A 71 -1.92 -47.27 -3.24
C ASN A 71 -1.28 -46.45 -2.11
N GLY A 72 -2.08 -45.69 -1.34
CA GLY A 72 -1.65 -44.91 -0.19
C GLY A 72 -1.23 -43.48 -0.51
N PHE A 73 -1.54 -42.97 -1.70
CA PHE A 73 -1.25 -41.60 -2.13
C PHE A 73 -2.56 -40.81 -2.23
N GLU A 74 -3.00 -40.25 -1.11
CA GLU A 74 -4.27 -39.50 -1.05
C GLU A 74 -4.14 -38.16 -1.78
N THR A 75 -5.16 -37.80 -2.56
CA THR A 75 -5.19 -36.53 -3.29
C THR A 75 -5.55 -35.38 -2.36
N MET A 76 -4.77 -34.31 -2.42
CA MET A 76 -5.03 -33.06 -1.71
C MET A 76 -5.58 -31.96 -2.63
N ARG A 77 -5.21 -31.98 -3.91
CA ARG A 77 -5.64 -31.00 -4.91
C ARG A 77 -5.80 -31.63 -6.28
N THR A 78 -6.81 -31.18 -6.99
CA THR A 78 -7.02 -31.43 -8.41
C THR A 78 -7.08 -30.10 -9.11
N LYS A 79 -6.21 -29.90 -10.09
CA LYS A 79 -6.19 -28.72 -10.93
C LYS A 79 -6.27 -29.13 -12.38
N LEU A 80 -7.13 -28.49 -13.15
CA LEU A 80 -7.28 -28.71 -14.59
C LEU A 80 -6.96 -27.41 -15.32
N GLU A 81 -6.04 -27.52 -16.26
CA GLU A 81 -5.59 -26.42 -17.09
C GLU A 81 -5.91 -26.68 -18.55
N ILE A 82 -6.14 -25.62 -19.32
CA ILE A 82 -6.24 -25.65 -20.78
C ILE A 82 -5.20 -24.70 -21.39
N ASP A 83 -4.88 -24.93 -22.66
CA ASP A 83 -4.05 -24.00 -23.42
C ASP A 83 -4.77 -22.65 -23.56
N LEU A 84 -4.02 -21.56 -23.44
CA LEU A 84 -4.56 -20.20 -23.54
C LEU A 84 -5.36 -19.97 -24.83
N LYS A 85 -5.00 -20.62 -25.94
CA LYS A 85 -5.72 -20.49 -27.22
C LYS A 85 -7.14 -21.09 -27.19
N ASP A 86 -7.42 -21.99 -26.25
CA ASP A 86 -8.69 -22.69 -26.14
C ASP A 86 -9.71 -21.90 -25.27
N LEU A 87 -9.30 -20.78 -24.65
CA LEU A 87 -10.10 -19.91 -23.78
C LEU A 87 -11.46 -19.54 -24.39
N VAL A 88 -11.42 -19.01 -25.62
CA VAL A 88 -12.59 -18.47 -26.31
C VAL A 88 -13.61 -19.56 -26.55
N GLN A 89 -13.14 -20.73 -26.99
CA GLN A 89 -14.00 -21.89 -27.23
C GLN A 89 -14.56 -22.44 -25.92
N PHE A 90 -13.74 -22.52 -24.86
CA PHE A 90 -14.14 -23.10 -23.58
C PHE A 90 -15.24 -22.29 -22.88
N TYR A 91 -15.08 -20.96 -22.79
CA TYR A 91 -16.07 -20.08 -22.16
C TYR A 91 -17.14 -19.53 -23.12
N ASN A 92 -17.09 -19.93 -24.39
CA ASN A 92 -17.96 -19.43 -25.44
C ASN A 92 -18.01 -17.88 -25.44
N ILE A 93 -16.82 -17.28 -25.57
CA ILE A 93 -16.62 -15.83 -25.57
C ILE A 93 -16.89 -15.31 -26.99
N ASP A 94 -17.76 -14.32 -27.09
CA ASP A 94 -18.09 -13.61 -28.33
C ASP A 94 -17.11 -12.44 -28.49
N ILE A 95 -16.03 -12.67 -29.25
CA ILE A 95 -14.96 -11.69 -29.47
C ILE A 95 -15.50 -10.43 -30.15
N ASP A 96 -16.53 -10.56 -30.99
CA ASP A 96 -17.07 -9.43 -31.74
C ASP A 96 -17.90 -8.51 -30.83
N LYS A 97 -18.73 -9.09 -29.94
CA LYS A 97 -19.40 -8.31 -28.87
C LYS A 97 -18.42 -7.64 -27.93
N TRP A 98 -17.27 -8.27 -27.68
CA TRP A 98 -16.24 -7.69 -26.85
C TRP A 98 -15.63 -6.43 -27.47
N LYS A 99 -15.30 -6.48 -28.76
CA LYS A 99 -14.62 -5.38 -29.47
C LYS A 99 -15.48 -4.12 -29.61
N ASP A 100 -16.80 -4.25 -29.58
CA ASP A 100 -17.74 -3.19 -29.93
C ASP A 100 -18.48 -2.58 -28.72
N THR A 101 -18.14 -3.00 -27.50
CA THR A 101 -18.86 -2.54 -26.30
C THR A 101 -18.03 -1.58 -25.45
N ASP A 102 -18.49 -0.33 -25.36
CA ASP A 102 -18.24 0.61 -24.25
C ASP A 102 -18.94 0.12 -22.94
N SER A 103 -19.42 -1.13 -22.86
CA SER A 103 -20.30 -1.59 -21.78
C SER A 103 -19.60 -2.55 -20.83
N ASP A 104 -19.41 -2.09 -19.59
CA ASP A 104 -18.96 -2.91 -18.45
C ASP A 104 -19.80 -4.20 -18.27
N ASN A 105 -21.03 -4.26 -18.79
CA ASN A 105 -21.93 -5.41 -18.64
C ASN A 105 -21.41 -6.70 -19.28
N TYR A 106 -20.98 -6.68 -20.55
CA TYR A 106 -20.49 -7.90 -21.20
C TYR A 106 -19.18 -8.40 -20.58
N PHE A 107 -18.34 -7.46 -20.13
CA PHE A 107 -17.14 -7.78 -19.38
C PHE A 107 -17.46 -8.51 -18.07
N GLN A 108 -18.41 -8.01 -17.29
CA GLN A 108 -18.87 -8.67 -16.06
C GLN A 108 -19.50 -10.05 -16.36
N GLU A 109 -20.20 -10.22 -17.48
CA GLU A 109 -20.71 -11.53 -17.90
C GLU A 109 -19.58 -12.53 -18.18
N VAL A 110 -18.50 -12.10 -18.84
CA VAL A 110 -17.33 -12.98 -19.09
C VAL A 110 -16.65 -13.33 -17.77
N LEU A 111 -16.39 -12.34 -16.91
CA LEU A 111 -15.80 -12.60 -15.59
C LEU A 111 -16.65 -13.59 -14.79
N ALA A 112 -17.98 -13.43 -14.81
CA ALA A 112 -18.90 -14.35 -14.17
C ALA A 112 -18.84 -15.77 -14.76
N LYS A 113 -18.64 -15.92 -16.08
CA LYS A 113 -18.43 -17.24 -16.72
C LYS A 113 -17.10 -17.87 -16.33
N MET A 114 -16.04 -17.07 -16.22
CA MET A 114 -14.71 -17.54 -15.84
C MET A 114 -14.65 -17.93 -14.36
N GLY A 115 -15.46 -17.29 -13.51
CA GLY A 115 -15.60 -17.64 -12.10
C GLY A 115 -14.26 -17.56 -11.37
N THR A 116 -13.79 -18.69 -10.84
CA THR A 116 -12.51 -18.80 -10.11
C THR A 116 -11.33 -19.17 -11.00
N ALA A 117 -11.47 -19.09 -12.32
CA ALA A 117 -10.36 -19.36 -13.22
C ALA A 117 -9.27 -18.30 -13.11
N TYR A 118 -8.04 -18.66 -13.46
CA TYR A 118 -6.90 -17.74 -13.47
C TYR A 118 -5.89 -18.13 -14.54
N PHE A 119 -5.13 -17.14 -15.00
CA PHE A 119 -4.09 -17.29 -16.01
C PHE A 119 -2.77 -17.65 -15.35
N GLU A 120 -1.97 -18.49 -16.02
CA GLU A 120 -0.64 -18.85 -15.56
C GLU A 120 0.40 -18.85 -16.68
N CYS A 121 1.63 -18.46 -16.30
CA CYS A 121 2.84 -18.67 -17.08
C CYS A 121 3.72 -19.66 -16.34
N HIS A 122 4.34 -20.59 -17.06
CA HIS A 122 5.40 -21.44 -16.54
C HIS A 122 6.63 -21.38 -17.45
N ILE A 123 7.74 -20.90 -16.89
CA ILE A 123 9.02 -20.79 -17.57
C ILE A 123 10.02 -21.70 -16.87
N LYS A 124 10.54 -22.66 -17.62
CA LYS A 124 11.55 -23.61 -17.16
C LYS A 124 12.92 -23.06 -17.55
N VAL A 125 13.74 -22.73 -16.57
CA VAL A 125 15.02 -22.04 -16.76
C VAL A 125 16.17 -22.90 -16.25
N MET A 126 17.22 -23.03 -17.07
CA MET A 126 18.53 -23.50 -16.62
C MET A 126 19.34 -22.32 -16.11
N TYR A 127 19.85 -22.44 -14.89
CA TYR A 127 20.56 -21.35 -14.22
C TYR A 127 21.97 -21.76 -13.84
N ASN A 128 22.85 -20.77 -13.77
CA ASN A 128 24.24 -20.86 -13.33
C ASN A 128 24.47 -20.20 -11.97
N ASP A 129 23.60 -19.25 -11.59
CA ASP A 129 23.61 -18.54 -10.31
C ASP A 129 22.18 -18.44 -9.76
N LEU A 130 21.95 -19.03 -8.59
CA LEU A 130 20.62 -19.08 -7.97
C LEU A 130 20.21 -17.72 -7.38
N GLU A 131 21.16 -16.94 -6.89
CA GLU A 131 20.90 -15.64 -6.29
C GLU A 131 20.46 -14.65 -7.38
N ILE A 132 21.18 -14.62 -8.50
CA ILE A 132 20.81 -13.81 -9.67
C ILE A 132 19.44 -14.25 -10.21
N LEU A 133 19.20 -15.56 -10.36
CA LEU A 133 17.91 -16.04 -10.85
C LEU A 133 16.77 -15.63 -9.91
N ARG A 134 16.98 -15.65 -8.59
CA ARG A 134 15.99 -15.20 -7.62
C ARG A 134 15.67 -13.71 -7.81
N LYS A 135 16.68 -12.87 -8.04
CA LYS A 135 16.48 -11.44 -8.33
C LYS A 135 15.68 -11.22 -9.61
N ILE A 136 16.05 -11.91 -10.70
CA ILE A 136 15.33 -11.86 -11.98
C ILE A 136 13.87 -12.32 -11.82
N ALA A 137 13.65 -13.42 -11.10
CA ALA A 137 12.32 -13.94 -10.84
C ALA A 137 11.47 -12.95 -10.03
N ASN A 138 12.04 -12.38 -8.97
CA ASN A 138 11.38 -11.36 -8.16
C ASN A 138 11.03 -10.13 -9.02
N TYR A 139 11.97 -9.66 -9.86
CA TYR A 139 11.79 -8.54 -10.78
C TYR A 139 10.58 -8.73 -11.71
N GLY A 140 10.45 -9.90 -12.32
CA GLY A 140 9.32 -10.20 -13.20
C GLY A 140 8.03 -10.66 -12.50
N LEU A 141 7.94 -10.62 -11.17
CA LEU A 141 6.84 -11.21 -10.37
C LEU A 141 6.63 -12.71 -10.60
N PHE A 142 7.70 -13.45 -10.87
CA PHE A 142 7.66 -14.89 -11.01
C PHE A 142 8.02 -15.59 -9.71
N TYR A 143 7.21 -16.58 -9.36
CA TYR A 143 7.47 -17.51 -8.28
C TYR A 143 8.48 -18.55 -8.71
N MET A 144 9.56 -18.67 -7.94
CA MET A 144 10.55 -19.70 -8.17
C MET A 144 10.20 -20.99 -7.42
N SER A 145 10.24 -22.10 -8.13
CA SER A 145 10.15 -23.46 -7.57
C SER A 145 11.20 -24.36 -8.22
N LYS A 146 11.50 -25.50 -7.58
CA LYS A 146 12.39 -26.52 -8.13
C LYS A 146 11.67 -27.85 -8.27
N ASN A 147 12.07 -28.62 -9.27
CA ASN A 147 11.77 -30.04 -9.33
C ASN A 147 12.98 -30.80 -8.80
N ASP A 148 12.80 -31.64 -7.78
CA ASP A 148 13.91 -32.37 -7.15
C ASP A 148 14.65 -33.31 -8.13
N PHE A 149 14.04 -33.68 -9.26
CA PHE A 149 14.70 -34.45 -10.31
C PHE A 149 15.64 -33.62 -11.21
N GLU A 150 15.58 -32.29 -11.14
CA GLU A 150 16.26 -31.39 -12.07
C GLU A 150 17.01 -30.27 -11.31
N PRO A 151 18.13 -30.56 -10.63
CA PRO A 151 18.77 -29.65 -9.67
C PRO A 151 19.25 -28.33 -10.29
N ASN A 152 19.67 -28.35 -11.55
CA ASN A 152 20.16 -27.20 -12.31
C ASN A 152 19.05 -26.44 -13.06
N ILE A 153 17.79 -26.75 -12.73
CA ILE A 153 16.63 -26.15 -13.36
C ILE A 153 15.73 -25.55 -12.27
N ARG A 154 15.10 -24.43 -12.61
CA ARG A 154 14.01 -23.84 -11.85
C ARG A 154 12.80 -23.63 -12.73
N PHE A 155 11.64 -23.59 -12.10
CA PHE A 155 10.40 -23.19 -12.69
C PHE A 155 10.07 -21.82 -12.14
N LEU A 156 9.90 -20.87 -13.03
CA LEU A 156 9.41 -19.53 -12.76
C LEU A 156 7.93 -19.53 -13.16
N SER A 157 7.05 -19.22 -12.22
CA SER A 157 5.60 -19.26 -12.44
C SER A 157 4.96 -17.92 -12.10
N MET A 158 4.09 -17.39 -12.94
CA MET A 158 3.31 -16.18 -12.64
C MET A 158 1.82 -16.51 -12.73
N ARG A 159 1.00 -15.90 -11.86
CA ARG A 159 -0.46 -16.01 -11.89
C ARG A 159 -1.11 -14.63 -12.01
N LYS A 160 -2.20 -14.56 -12.77
CA LYS A 160 -3.02 -13.35 -12.87
C LYS A 160 -4.50 -13.73 -12.84
N SER A 161 -5.30 -12.92 -12.14
CA SER A 161 -6.74 -13.08 -12.15
C SER A 161 -7.31 -12.68 -13.52
N PRO A 162 -8.52 -13.12 -13.89
CA PRO A 162 -9.12 -12.70 -15.13
C PRO A 162 -9.34 -11.19 -15.22
N SER A 163 -9.61 -10.53 -14.10
CA SER A 163 -9.72 -9.06 -14.08
C SER A 163 -8.42 -8.36 -14.44
N ASP A 164 -7.26 -8.91 -14.05
CA ASP A 164 -5.95 -8.29 -14.33
C ASP A 164 -5.59 -8.36 -15.82
N PHE A 165 -6.12 -9.34 -16.55
CA PHE A 165 -5.77 -9.60 -17.95
C PHE A 165 -6.61 -8.80 -18.96
N LEU A 166 -7.71 -8.20 -18.49
CA LEU A 166 -8.78 -7.76 -19.37
C LEU A 166 -8.95 -6.23 -19.39
N SER A 167 -8.23 -5.50 -18.55
CA SER A 167 -8.31 -4.05 -18.46
C SER A 167 -7.15 -3.36 -19.19
N TYR A 168 -7.40 -2.88 -20.41
CA TYR A 168 -6.49 -1.95 -21.08
C TYR A 168 -7.13 -0.55 -21.20
N PHE A 169 -6.31 0.49 -21.05
CA PHE A 169 -6.68 1.88 -21.31
C PHE A 169 -6.13 2.33 -22.65
N ASP A 170 -7.01 2.56 -23.63
CA ASP A 170 -6.64 3.13 -24.92
C ASP A 170 -6.39 4.65 -24.74
N PHE A 171 -5.12 5.06 -24.76
CA PHE A 171 -4.72 6.46 -24.65
C PHE A 171 -4.81 7.22 -25.99
N ASP A 172 -5.06 6.55 -27.10
CA ASP A 172 -4.77 7.06 -28.45
C ASP A 172 -5.79 8.08 -28.99
N SER A 173 -6.80 8.48 -28.19
CA SER A 173 -7.88 9.37 -28.68
C SER A 173 -8.18 10.62 -27.84
N GLY A 174 -7.37 10.93 -26.81
CA GLY A 174 -7.64 12.09 -25.92
C GLY A 174 -8.98 12.00 -25.15
N ARG A 175 -9.71 10.88 -25.28
CA ARG A 175 -10.88 10.50 -24.49
C ARG A 175 -10.52 9.21 -23.77
N ARG A 176 -10.53 9.24 -22.43
CA ARG A 176 -10.43 8.03 -21.61
C ARG A 176 -11.63 7.13 -21.90
N ARG A 177 -11.49 6.19 -22.83
CA ARG A 177 -12.45 5.09 -23.01
C ARG A 177 -11.78 3.81 -22.55
N ARG A 178 -12.41 3.11 -21.61
CA ARG A 178 -11.98 1.76 -21.22
C ARG A 178 -12.40 0.83 -22.35
N LYS A 179 -11.43 0.35 -23.11
CA LYS A 179 -11.65 -0.76 -24.04
C LYS A 179 -11.06 -1.99 -23.39
N TYR A 180 -11.93 -2.87 -22.94
CA TYR A 180 -11.50 -4.17 -22.47
C TYR A 180 -11.07 -4.97 -23.70
N HIS A 181 -9.86 -5.53 -23.69
CA HIS A 181 -9.43 -6.53 -24.67
C HIS A 181 -8.66 -7.61 -23.90
N ILE A 182 -8.83 -8.88 -24.27
CA ILE A 182 -7.91 -9.94 -23.82
C ILE A 182 -6.59 -9.67 -24.55
N ASP A 183 -5.70 -8.89 -23.96
CA ASP A 183 -4.36 -8.71 -24.53
C ASP A 183 -3.42 -9.78 -24.00
N ILE A 184 -3.39 -10.90 -24.71
CA ILE A 184 -2.41 -11.97 -24.47
C ILE A 184 -0.97 -11.42 -24.50
N ASN A 185 -0.72 -10.31 -25.19
CA ASN A 185 0.60 -9.71 -25.29
C ASN A 185 0.98 -8.92 -24.03
N GLU A 186 0.04 -8.44 -23.23
CA GLU A 186 0.37 -7.78 -21.95
C GLU A 186 1.00 -8.78 -20.97
N PHE A 187 0.46 -10.00 -20.92
CA PHE A 187 1.08 -11.08 -20.16
C PHE A 187 2.45 -11.49 -20.72
N LYS A 188 2.62 -11.40 -22.05
CA LYS A 188 3.92 -11.58 -22.69
C LYS A 188 4.88 -10.44 -22.38
N TYR A 189 4.43 -9.23 -22.04
CA TYR A 189 5.31 -8.12 -21.71
C TYR A 189 6.18 -8.44 -20.49
N TYR A 190 5.56 -8.91 -19.40
CA TYR A 190 6.30 -9.37 -18.22
C TYR A 190 7.28 -10.52 -18.54
N VAL A 191 6.86 -11.43 -19.43
CA VAL A 191 7.72 -12.54 -19.88
C VAL A 191 8.86 -12.03 -20.77
N ILE A 192 8.65 -11.00 -21.59
CA ILE A 192 9.68 -10.41 -22.45
C ILE A 192 10.77 -9.76 -21.60
N GLU A 193 10.40 -8.95 -20.61
CA GLU A 193 11.36 -8.34 -19.67
C GLU A 193 12.15 -9.41 -18.91
N LEU A 194 11.46 -10.45 -18.40
CA LEU A 194 12.12 -11.59 -17.78
C LEU A 194 13.07 -12.30 -18.75
N ASN A 195 12.65 -12.52 -19.99
CA ASN A 195 13.45 -13.22 -20.99
C ASN A 195 14.73 -12.43 -21.33
N TYR A 196 14.64 -11.11 -21.48
CA TYR A 196 15.83 -10.25 -21.65
C TYR A 196 16.78 -10.37 -20.45
N ALA A 197 16.26 -10.24 -19.22
CA ALA A 197 17.04 -10.39 -17.99
C ALA A 197 17.75 -11.75 -17.89
N LEU A 198 17.05 -12.84 -18.25
CA LEU A 198 17.63 -14.19 -18.27
C LEU A 198 18.73 -14.31 -19.33
N GLU A 199 18.53 -13.76 -20.52
CA GLU A 199 19.52 -13.78 -21.61
C GLU A 199 20.78 -13.00 -21.27
N GLU A 200 20.67 -11.80 -20.68
CA GLU A 200 21.82 -10.99 -20.25
C GLU A 200 22.71 -11.72 -19.24
N HIS A 201 22.12 -12.57 -18.40
CA HIS A 201 22.85 -13.38 -17.42
C HIS A 201 23.21 -14.80 -17.90
N ASN A 202 23.10 -15.06 -19.20
CA ASN A 202 23.41 -16.35 -19.82
C ASN A 202 22.59 -17.53 -19.23
N MET A 203 21.37 -17.26 -18.78
CA MET A 203 20.44 -18.28 -18.31
C MET A 203 19.57 -18.76 -19.46
N LYS A 204 19.47 -20.08 -19.64
CA LYS A 204 18.79 -20.66 -20.80
C LYS A 204 17.34 -21.00 -20.45
N ILE A 205 16.40 -20.39 -21.17
CA ILE A 205 15.00 -20.82 -21.17
C ILE A 205 14.89 -22.16 -21.91
N ILE A 206 14.42 -23.19 -21.21
CA ILE A 206 14.19 -24.53 -21.75
C ILE A 206 12.79 -24.64 -22.35
N LYS A 207 11.81 -24.06 -21.66
CA LYS A 207 10.40 -24.15 -22.02
C LYS A 207 9.64 -22.97 -21.44
N GLU A 208 8.73 -22.42 -22.22
CA GLU A 208 7.75 -21.42 -21.83
C GLU A 208 6.35 -21.98 -22.14
N LYS A 209 5.38 -21.79 -21.24
CA LYS A 209 4.02 -22.32 -21.39
C LYS A 209 3.01 -21.36 -20.76
N TYR A 210 1.90 -21.14 -21.47
CA TYR A 210 0.80 -20.28 -21.06
C TYR A 210 -0.48 -21.08 -20.95
N GLU A 211 -1.15 -20.99 -19.81
CA GLU A 211 -2.29 -21.83 -19.49
C GLU A 211 -3.37 -21.05 -18.74
N ILE A 212 -4.56 -21.62 -18.73
CA ILE A 212 -5.66 -21.16 -17.88
C ILE A 212 -6.06 -22.30 -16.98
N CYS A 213 -6.00 -22.07 -15.68
CA CYS A 213 -6.59 -22.97 -14.70
C CYS A 213 -8.10 -22.77 -14.72
N VAL A 214 -8.83 -23.76 -15.22
CA VAL A 214 -10.30 -23.73 -15.34
C VAL A 214 -11.00 -24.41 -14.17
N TYR A 215 -10.25 -25.18 -13.37
CA TYR A 215 -10.73 -25.79 -12.13
C TYR A 215 -9.58 -26.01 -11.17
N ASP A 216 -9.80 -25.66 -9.91
CA ASP A 216 -8.88 -25.91 -8.81
C ASP A 216 -9.65 -26.28 -7.55
N SER A 217 -9.51 -27.53 -7.09
CA SER A 217 -10.23 -28.00 -5.92
C SER A 217 -9.73 -27.38 -4.61
N LYS A 218 -8.53 -26.78 -4.61
CA LYS A 218 -7.87 -26.31 -3.40
C LYS A 218 -6.77 -25.27 -3.70
N GLU A 219 -7.19 -24.10 -4.17
CA GLU A 219 -6.28 -22.98 -4.49
C GLU A 219 -5.42 -22.55 -3.28
N ASN A 220 -5.99 -22.62 -2.07
CA ASN A 220 -5.30 -22.24 -0.83
C ASN A 220 -4.13 -23.16 -0.42
N LEU A 221 -3.85 -24.25 -1.15
CA LEU A 221 -2.58 -24.98 -0.97
C LEU A 221 -1.37 -24.13 -1.33
N ASP A 222 -1.61 -23.12 -2.15
CA ASP A 222 -0.62 -22.15 -2.56
C ASP A 222 -0.68 -20.89 -1.69
N LYS A 223 -1.36 -20.97 -0.54
CA LYS A 223 -1.39 -19.88 0.42
C LYS A 223 0.02 -19.60 0.91
N ASN A 224 0.40 -18.32 0.92
CA ASN A 224 1.76 -17.85 1.18
C ASN A 224 2.80 -18.38 0.18
N TRP A 225 2.41 -19.18 -0.83
CA TRP A 225 3.27 -19.51 -1.95
C TRP A 225 3.22 -18.33 -2.91
N GLY A 226 4.19 -17.45 -2.75
CA GLY A 226 4.18 -16.26 -3.57
C GLY A 226 2.98 -15.37 -3.26
N GLU A 227 2.67 -15.16 -1.98
CA GLU A 227 2.18 -13.81 -1.66
C GLU A 227 3.23 -12.89 -2.26
N ILE A 228 2.87 -12.20 -3.35
CA ILE A 228 3.58 -11.02 -3.83
C ILE A 228 3.87 -10.29 -2.53
N MET A 229 5.15 -10.24 -2.16
CA MET A 229 5.65 -9.66 -0.91
C MET A 229 4.71 -8.53 -0.55
N ASP A 230 3.82 -8.72 0.45
CA ASP A 230 2.58 -7.94 0.61
C ASP A 230 2.93 -6.48 0.29
N GLN A 231 2.62 -6.02 -0.93
CA GLN A 231 3.32 -4.86 -1.49
C GLN A 231 3.02 -3.63 -0.64
N GLN A 232 1.81 -3.62 -0.08
CA GLN A 232 1.36 -2.66 0.90
C GLN A 232 2.20 -2.77 2.18
N ARG A 233 2.49 -3.97 2.68
CA ARG A 233 3.32 -4.17 3.87
C ARG A 233 4.76 -3.79 3.64
N LEU A 234 5.33 -4.23 2.54
CA LEU A 234 6.67 -3.89 2.13
C LEU A 234 6.85 -2.39 1.99
N ARG A 235 5.90 -1.72 1.34
CA ARG A 235 5.87 -0.26 1.24
C ARG A 235 5.83 0.39 2.63
N LEU A 236 5.00 -0.12 3.53
CA LEU A 236 4.95 0.36 4.91
C LEU A 236 6.26 0.10 5.66
N GLU A 237 6.90 -1.06 5.48
CA GLU A 237 8.22 -1.35 6.07
C GLU A 237 9.33 -0.44 5.52
N ILE A 238 9.30 -0.11 4.22
CA ILE A 238 10.22 0.85 3.61
C ILE A 238 10.02 2.25 4.23
N GLN A 239 8.76 2.69 4.34
CA GLN A 239 8.41 3.97 4.97
C GLN A 239 8.79 4.01 6.46
N GLU A 240 8.60 2.91 7.18
CA GLU A 240 8.96 2.76 8.59
C GLU A 240 10.48 2.88 8.78
N GLU A 241 11.29 2.12 8.02
CA GLU A 241 12.75 2.20 8.09
C GLU A 241 13.26 3.60 7.72
N LEU A 242 12.61 4.27 6.75
CA LEU A 242 12.95 5.63 6.37
C LEU A 242 12.62 6.64 7.49
N MET A 243 11.43 6.54 8.09
CA MET A 243 11.01 7.36 9.23
C MET A 243 11.97 7.18 10.41
N ILE A 244 12.36 5.94 10.73
CA ILE A 244 13.34 5.62 11.78
C ILE A 244 14.66 6.33 11.50
N TYR A 245 15.15 6.29 10.26
CA TYR A 245 16.38 6.99 9.88
C TYR A 245 16.24 8.51 10.07
N ILE A 246 15.16 9.10 9.56
CA ILE A 246 14.90 10.54 9.63
C ILE A 246 14.88 11.02 11.08
N ALA A 247 14.07 10.38 11.92
CA ALA A 247 13.92 10.76 13.34
C ALA A 247 15.22 10.61 14.16
N ASN A 248 16.16 9.78 13.70
CA ASN A 248 17.39 9.50 14.43
C ASN A 248 18.62 10.28 13.94
N ASN A 249 18.61 10.76 12.69
CA ASN A 249 19.81 11.27 12.04
C ASN A 249 19.64 12.67 11.41
N LEU A 250 18.40 13.11 11.19
CA LEU A 250 18.11 14.37 10.50
C LEU A 250 17.44 15.37 11.45
N PRO A 251 17.46 16.68 11.13
CA PRO A 251 16.91 17.74 11.98
C PRO A 251 15.38 17.82 11.92
N PHE A 252 14.71 16.68 12.03
CA PHE A 252 13.25 16.58 12.05
C PHE A 252 12.76 15.95 13.35
N VAL A 253 11.57 16.37 13.77
CA VAL A 253 10.79 15.68 14.80
C VAL A 253 9.69 14.89 14.12
N ALA A 254 9.68 13.57 14.28
CA ALA A 254 8.60 12.72 13.79
C ALA A 254 7.32 12.95 14.61
N LYS A 255 6.17 12.98 13.93
CA LYS A 255 4.82 13.07 14.54
C LYS A 255 3.85 12.15 13.78
N GLY A 256 2.57 12.19 14.14
CA GLY A 256 1.50 11.68 13.30
C GLY A 256 1.29 10.16 13.37
N SER A 257 0.80 9.60 12.28
CA SER A 257 0.22 8.25 12.23
C SER A 257 1.21 7.17 12.69
N TRP A 258 2.48 7.28 12.30
CA TRP A 258 3.52 6.31 12.68
C TRP A 258 3.80 6.25 14.19
N LEU A 259 3.54 7.32 14.94
CA LEU A 259 3.73 7.29 16.40
C LEU A 259 2.49 6.84 17.16
N SER A 260 1.31 6.98 16.55
CA SER A 260 0.02 6.73 17.18
C SER A 260 -0.67 5.44 16.71
N TYR A 261 -0.22 4.81 15.63
CA TYR A 261 -0.84 3.60 15.06
C TYR A 261 -1.01 2.47 16.08
N LYS A 262 -0.09 2.34 17.07
CA LYS A 262 -0.15 1.34 18.13
C LYS A 262 -1.39 1.43 19.04
N TYR A 263 -2.09 2.57 19.05
CA TYR A 263 -3.34 2.75 19.80
C TYR A 263 -4.57 2.26 19.03
N HIS A 264 -4.41 1.92 17.75
CA HIS A 264 -5.47 1.40 16.90
C HIS A 264 -5.58 -0.13 17.03
N PRO A 265 -6.80 -0.70 16.93
CA PRO A 265 -7.00 -2.14 17.03
C PRO A 265 -6.41 -2.91 15.84
N ASN A 266 -6.29 -2.27 14.67
CA ASN A 266 -5.56 -2.79 13.53
C ASN A 266 -4.53 -1.76 13.04
N PRO A 267 -3.32 -1.75 13.62
CA PRO A 267 -2.29 -0.74 13.33
C PRO A 267 -1.84 -0.74 11.87
N TYR A 268 -1.74 -1.92 11.26
CA TYR A 268 -1.36 -2.09 9.86
C TYR A 268 -2.38 -1.45 8.92
N GLU A 269 -3.66 -1.75 9.11
CA GLU A 269 -4.73 -1.23 8.26
C GLU A 269 -4.91 0.30 8.45
N ARG A 270 -4.63 0.81 9.66
CA ARG A 270 -4.59 2.26 9.91
C ARG A 270 -3.49 2.96 9.10
N LEU A 271 -2.29 2.39 9.05
CA LEU A 271 -1.17 2.94 8.28
C LEU A 271 -1.38 2.77 6.78
N SER A 272 -2.00 1.67 6.36
CA SER A 272 -2.31 1.46 4.95
C SER A 272 -3.38 2.43 4.43
N CYS A 273 -4.22 2.94 5.34
CA CYS A 273 -5.23 3.98 5.17
C CYS A 273 -4.66 5.41 5.34
N GLY A 274 -3.52 5.72 4.72
CA GLY A 274 -2.92 7.06 4.72
C GLY A 274 -1.93 7.31 5.86
N GLY A 275 -1.00 6.39 6.09
CA GLY A 275 0.20 6.56 6.90
C GLY A 275 1.30 7.30 6.14
N ASP A 276 1.18 8.62 6.09
CA ASP A 276 2.23 9.56 5.68
C ASP A 276 3.35 9.65 6.74
N ILE A 277 4.56 9.99 6.31
CA ILE A 277 5.66 10.35 7.22
C ILE A 277 5.48 11.83 7.58
N ASP A 278 4.91 12.08 8.75
CA ASP A 278 4.72 13.42 9.27
C ASP A 278 5.96 13.91 10.06
N LEU A 279 6.48 15.07 9.68
CA LEU A 279 7.69 15.67 10.26
C LEU A 279 7.48 17.13 10.66
N ILE A 280 8.28 17.60 11.60
CA ILE A 280 8.48 19.02 11.91
C ILE A 280 9.95 19.35 11.66
N TYR A 281 10.24 20.34 10.82
CA TYR A 281 11.62 20.79 10.61
C TYR A 281 12.08 21.67 11.77
N THR A 282 13.22 21.33 12.37
CA THR A 282 13.69 21.99 13.61
C THR A 282 14.59 23.19 13.37
N LYS A 283 15.05 23.39 12.13
CA LYS A 283 15.85 24.56 11.76
C LYS A 283 14.92 25.67 11.27
N THR A 284 15.29 26.91 11.56
CA THR A 284 14.56 28.09 11.09
C THR A 284 14.71 28.26 9.59
N ILE A 285 13.61 28.51 8.89
CA ILE A 285 13.63 28.87 7.47
C ILE A 285 13.48 30.38 7.34
N SER A 286 14.30 31.00 6.50
CA SER A 286 14.17 32.43 6.20
C SER A 286 13.13 32.64 5.10
N LEU A 287 11.85 32.54 5.46
CA LEU A 287 10.77 32.71 4.50
C LEU A 287 10.71 34.15 3.96
N PRO A 288 10.47 34.34 2.65
CA PRO A 288 10.26 35.66 2.09
C PRO A 288 9.06 36.33 2.75
N LYS A 289 9.19 37.61 3.11
CA LYS A 289 8.06 38.37 3.66
C LYS A 289 6.97 38.49 2.60
N TYR A 290 5.73 38.15 2.97
CA TYR A 290 4.58 38.41 2.12
C TYR A 290 4.47 39.92 1.84
N HIS A 291 4.55 40.30 0.57
CA HIS A 291 4.27 41.64 0.11
C HIS A 291 2.92 41.61 -0.61
N SER A 292 1.96 42.40 -0.13
CA SER A 292 0.58 42.47 -0.65
C SER A 292 0.46 42.80 -2.15
N ASP A 293 1.55 43.25 -2.76
CA ASP A 293 1.60 43.79 -4.12
C ASP A 293 2.11 42.77 -5.16
N VAL A 294 2.46 41.55 -4.74
CA VAL A 294 2.93 40.46 -5.61
C VAL A 294 1.75 39.55 -5.96
N ALA A 295 1.62 39.17 -7.24
CA ALA A 295 0.61 38.19 -7.67
C ALA A 295 0.75 36.91 -6.83
N THR A 296 -0.36 36.36 -6.36
CA THR A 296 -0.40 35.23 -5.39
C THR A 296 0.41 34.01 -5.84
N ASN A 297 0.52 33.80 -7.16
CA ASN A 297 1.29 32.69 -7.73
C ASN A 297 2.80 32.93 -7.66
N ASP A 298 3.28 34.15 -7.88
CA ASP A 298 4.71 34.46 -7.84
C ASP A 298 5.25 34.33 -6.41
N TYR A 299 4.46 34.75 -5.41
CA TYR A 299 4.79 34.52 -4.01
C TYR A 299 4.80 33.04 -3.66
N TYR A 300 3.82 32.26 -4.13
CA TYR A 300 3.78 30.81 -3.92
C TYR A 300 5.05 30.12 -4.42
N PHE A 301 5.45 30.38 -5.67
CA PHE A 301 6.64 29.75 -6.24
C PHE A 301 7.93 30.22 -5.58
N ALA A 302 8.03 31.50 -5.19
CA ALA A 302 9.18 32.01 -4.46
C ALA A 302 9.29 31.40 -3.06
N LEU A 303 8.17 31.23 -2.36
CA LEU A 303 8.10 30.58 -1.06
C LEU A 303 8.50 29.10 -1.15
N LEU A 304 7.89 28.36 -2.08
CA LEU A 304 8.18 26.95 -2.30
C LEU A 304 9.66 26.74 -2.66
N SER A 305 10.19 27.52 -3.60
CA SER A 305 11.60 27.43 -4.00
C SER A 305 12.56 27.75 -2.86
N ASN A 306 12.24 28.70 -1.97
CA ASN A 306 13.08 29.01 -0.82
C ASN A 306 13.12 27.86 0.19
N ILE A 307 11.98 27.19 0.39
CA ILE A 307 11.91 26.06 1.31
C ILE A 307 12.60 24.84 0.69
N GLU A 308 12.42 24.57 -0.60
CA GLU A 308 13.15 23.53 -1.33
C GLU A 308 14.67 23.71 -1.23
N ASP A 309 15.17 24.92 -1.47
CA ASP A 309 16.60 25.24 -1.35
C ASP A 309 17.12 25.01 0.08
N THR A 310 16.27 25.27 1.08
CA THR A 310 16.61 25.06 2.50
C THR A 310 16.64 23.58 2.87
N LEU A 311 15.69 22.80 2.34
CA LEU A 311 15.53 21.38 2.65
C LEU A 311 16.40 20.46 1.76
N GLU A 312 16.99 20.97 0.68
CA GLU A 312 17.78 20.19 -0.29
C GLU A 312 18.79 19.24 0.36
N PRO A 313 19.63 19.64 1.35
CA PRO A 313 20.58 18.73 1.97
C PRO A 313 19.92 17.56 2.69
N GLU A 314 18.83 17.84 3.42
CA GLU A 314 18.09 16.83 4.15
C GLU A 314 17.29 15.90 3.23
N ILE A 315 16.64 16.43 2.19
CA ILE A 315 15.90 15.63 1.21
C ILE A 315 16.86 14.73 0.42
N THR A 316 18.03 15.25 0.04
CA THR A 316 19.08 14.45 -0.60
C THR A 316 19.50 13.28 0.28
N ALA A 317 19.70 13.50 1.58
CA ALA A 317 20.03 12.44 2.52
C ALA A 317 18.89 11.41 2.70
N ILE A 318 17.63 11.86 2.62
CA ILE A 318 16.44 10.98 2.63
C ILE A 318 16.43 10.08 1.38
N LEU A 319 16.71 10.63 0.20
CA LEU A 319 16.72 9.89 -1.06
C LEU A 319 17.79 8.80 -1.09
N TYR A 320 19.04 9.11 -0.73
CA TYR A 320 20.10 8.11 -0.65
C TYR A 320 19.80 7.04 0.42
N LYS A 321 19.13 7.40 1.52
CA LYS A 321 18.73 6.37 2.48
C LYS A 321 17.61 5.49 1.92
N LEU A 322 16.65 6.08 1.22
CA LEU A 322 15.58 5.35 0.56
C LEU A 322 16.15 4.35 -0.45
N GLU A 323 17.16 4.75 -1.23
CA GLU A 323 17.90 3.85 -2.11
C GLU A 323 18.42 2.61 -1.37
N GLU A 324 19.17 2.82 -0.29
CA GLU A 324 19.75 1.74 0.52
C GLU A 324 18.67 0.77 1.02
N ILE A 325 17.55 1.32 1.53
CA ILE A 325 16.43 0.54 2.05
C ILE A 325 15.76 -0.25 0.91
N VAL A 326 15.48 0.40 -0.21
CA VAL A 326 14.80 -0.19 -1.37
C VAL A 326 15.66 -1.30 -1.99
N ILE A 327 16.95 -1.05 -2.25
CA ILE A 327 17.89 -2.07 -2.76
C ILE A 327 17.91 -3.28 -1.82
N LYS A 328 17.99 -3.05 -0.50
CA LYS A 328 18.02 -4.13 0.50
C LYS A 328 16.70 -4.90 0.58
N LYS A 329 15.56 -4.21 0.67
CA LYS A 329 14.23 -4.81 0.89
C LYS A 329 13.72 -5.54 -0.36
N LEU A 330 14.05 -5.00 -1.53
CA LEU A 330 13.59 -5.52 -2.81
C LEU A 330 14.65 -6.38 -3.51
N ASP A 331 15.83 -6.51 -2.90
CA ASP A 331 16.99 -7.23 -3.45
C ASP A 331 17.39 -6.76 -4.86
N LEU A 332 17.21 -5.45 -5.15
CA LEU A 332 17.46 -4.87 -6.47
C LEU A 332 18.91 -5.09 -6.91
N TRP A 333 19.07 -5.29 -8.21
CA TRP A 333 20.35 -5.42 -8.89
C TRP A 333 20.87 -4.11 -9.50
N GLU A 334 19.98 -3.14 -9.67
CA GLU A 334 20.21 -1.86 -10.31
C GLU A 334 19.79 -0.77 -9.34
N GLN A 335 20.44 0.38 -9.49
CA GLN A 335 20.09 1.58 -8.75
C GLN A 335 18.70 2.04 -9.19
N PRO A 336 17.79 2.36 -8.26
CA PRO A 336 16.49 2.94 -8.59
C PRO A 336 16.62 4.20 -9.45
N ASP A 337 15.76 4.33 -10.47
CA ASP A 337 15.77 5.47 -11.40
C ASP A 337 15.83 6.83 -10.69
N PHE A 338 15.12 7.01 -9.57
CA PHE A 338 15.08 8.30 -8.88
C PHE A 338 16.46 8.76 -8.38
N ILE A 339 17.37 7.84 -8.06
CA ILE A 339 18.75 8.18 -7.71
C ILE A 339 19.58 8.43 -8.96
N THR A 340 19.47 7.61 -9.99
CA THR A 340 20.15 7.84 -11.27
C THR A 340 19.86 9.25 -11.78
N HIS A 341 18.60 9.69 -11.70
CA HIS A 341 18.21 11.05 -12.06
C HIS A 341 18.77 12.10 -11.10
N LEU A 342 18.75 11.85 -9.78
CA LEU A 342 19.36 12.74 -8.78
C LEU A 342 20.86 12.95 -9.05
N GLU A 343 21.59 11.89 -9.37
CA GLU A 343 23.04 11.94 -9.62
C GLU A 343 23.39 12.61 -10.96
N ILE A 344 22.60 12.37 -12.01
CA ILE A 344 22.84 12.91 -13.36
C ILE A 344 22.37 14.36 -13.47
N LEU A 345 21.17 14.65 -12.97
CA LEU A 345 20.48 15.93 -13.19
C LEU A 345 20.61 16.88 -12.00
N GLY A 346 20.83 16.36 -10.80
CA GLY A 346 20.79 17.11 -9.55
C GLY A 346 19.37 17.34 -9.02
N TYR A 347 19.28 17.66 -7.73
CA TYR A 347 18.02 17.79 -6.99
C TYR A 347 16.98 18.71 -7.67
N LYS A 348 17.40 19.92 -8.07
CA LYS A 348 16.50 20.92 -8.68
C LYS A 348 15.89 20.47 -10.00
N GLU A 349 16.60 19.66 -10.76
CA GLU A 349 16.10 19.19 -12.05
C GLU A 349 15.23 17.94 -11.87
N SER A 350 15.53 17.10 -10.87
CA SER A 350 14.62 16.00 -10.46
C SER A 350 13.25 16.50 -10.00
N LEU A 351 13.19 17.66 -9.32
CA LEU A 351 11.92 18.34 -9.00
C LEU A 351 11.13 18.73 -10.25
N LYS A 352 11.78 19.32 -11.26
CA LYS A 352 11.11 19.76 -12.50
C LYS A 352 10.59 18.61 -13.34
N GLN A 353 11.23 17.44 -13.27
CA GLN A 353 10.81 16.25 -14.01
C GLN A 353 9.73 15.44 -13.27
N GLY A 354 9.31 15.85 -12.08
CA GLY A 354 8.27 15.18 -11.29
C GLY A 354 8.70 13.83 -10.73
N ILE A 355 10.01 13.64 -10.52
CA ILE A 355 10.55 12.45 -9.83
C ILE A 355 10.37 12.63 -8.32
N ILE A 356 10.57 13.87 -7.89
CA ILE A 356 10.22 14.37 -6.58
C ILE A 356 9.20 15.47 -6.86
N ASP A 357 7.98 15.34 -6.35
CA ASP A 357 7.01 16.42 -6.37
C ASP A 357 6.95 17.08 -5.01
N SER A 358 6.86 18.40 -4.99
CA SER A 358 6.71 19.21 -3.79
C SER A 358 5.57 20.21 -3.98
N TYR A 359 4.72 20.34 -2.99
CA TYR A 359 3.69 21.37 -2.98
C TYR A 359 3.33 21.78 -1.55
N ILE A 360 2.89 23.02 -1.41
CA ILE A 360 2.42 23.53 -0.12
C ILE A 360 1.00 22.99 0.10
N ILE A 361 0.81 22.29 1.22
CA ILE A 361 -0.52 21.94 1.70
C ILE A 361 -1.04 23.09 2.54
N ASN A 362 -2.09 23.75 2.05
CA ASN A 362 -2.87 24.68 2.87
C ASN A 362 -4.13 23.92 3.36
N TYR A 363 -4.15 23.55 4.65
CA TYR A 363 -5.27 22.79 5.22
C TYR A 363 -6.57 23.59 5.38
N GLY A 364 -6.61 24.85 4.92
CA GLY A 364 -7.86 25.62 4.74
C GLY A 364 -8.17 26.60 5.86
N ALA A 365 -7.28 26.78 6.84
CA ALA A 365 -7.12 28.07 7.49
C ALA A 365 -6.13 28.89 6.66
N SER A 366 -6.38 30.17 6.44
CA SER A 366 -5.43 31.05 5.74
C SER A 366 -4.03 31.06 6.35
N ASP A 367 -3.87 30.51 7.57
CA ASP A 367 -2.70 30.63 8.43
C ASP A 367 -2.43 29.36 9.30
N ASP A 368 -2.75 28.15 8.80
CA ASP A 368 -2.17 26.91 9.39
C ASP A 368 -0.64 26.91 9.14
N PHE A 369 0.14 26.10 9.88
CA PHE A 369 1.58 26.02 9.61
C PHE A 369 1.84 25.69 8.16
N THR A 370 2.86 26.35 7.60
CA THR A 370 3.31 26.01 6.26
C THR A 370 3.78 24.56 6.28
N THR A 371 2.99 23.70 5.63
CA THR A 371 3.32 22.28 5.48
C THR A 371 3.63 22.05 4.01
N ILE A 372 4.76 21.41 3.74
CA ILE A 372 5.09 20.94 2.40
C ILE A 372 4.89 19.44 2.36
N SER A 373 4.13 18.99 1.38
CA SER A 373 4.12 17.58 1.00
C SER A 373 5.24 17.35 0.02
N LEU A 374 6.06 16.35 0.31
CA LEU A 374 6.97 15.75 -0.65
C LEU A 374 6.39 14.41 -1.07
N ILE A 375 6.27 14.21 -2.38
CA ILE A 375 5.94 12.94 -2.99
C ILE A 375 7.19 12.44 -3.69
N ILE A 376 7.73 11.32 -3.22
CA ILE A 376 8.84 10.65 -3.88
C ILE A 376 8.25 9.53 -4.72
N ASN A 377 8.38 9.67 -6.03
CA ASN A 377 7.96 8.67 -7.00
C ASN A 377 9.11 7.68 -7.16
N TYR A 378 8.89 6.44 -6.77
CA TYR A 378 9.81 5.36 -7.09
C TYR A 378 9.04 4.23 -7.75
N ASN A 379 9.50 3.80 -8.91
CA ASN A 379 9.02 2.58 -9.52
C ASN A 379 10.03 1.49 -9.14
N PRO A 380 9.67 0.53 -8.30
CA PRO A 380 10.56 -0.56 -7.97
C PRO A 380 10.66 -1.60 -9.11
N TYR A 381 10.19 -1.28 -10.32
CA TYR A 381 10.21 -2.10 -11.54
C TYR A 381 9.40 -3.40 -11.48
N PHE A 382 8.63 -3.64 -10.41
CA PHE A 382 7.95 -4.91 -10.21
C PHE A 382 6.57 -5.00 -10.89
N ASP A 383 5.81 -3.92 -11.11
CA ASP A 383 4.40 -4.05 -11.53
C ASP A 383 3.85 -2.93 -12.44
N ASN A 384 4.71 -2.15 -13.10
CA ASN A 384 4.32 -0.91 -13.79
C ASN A 384 3.57 0.11 -12.90
N GLU A 385 3.42 -0.14 -11.60
CA GLU A 385 2.88 0.82 -10.65
C GLU A 385 3.99 1.71 -10.12
N THR A 386 3.73 3.00 -10.11
CA THR A 386 4.58 3.96 -9.41
C THR A 386 4.20 3.92 -7.94
N TYR A 387 5.19 3.68 -7.09
CA TYR A 387 5.02 3.76 -5.65
C TYR A 387 5.34 5.17 -5.17
N TYR A 388 4.58 5.57 -4.16
CA TYR A 388 4.62 6.92 -3.63
C TYR A 388 4.99 6.88 -2.15
N ILE A 389 6.03 7.61 -1.77
CA ILE A 389 6.28 7.97 -0.37
C ILE A 389 5.83 9.41 -0.17
N TYR A 390 4.92 9.58 0.77
CA TYR A 390 4.40 10.88 1.17
C TYR A 390 5.11 11.29 2.46
N ILE A 391 5.76 12.44 2.43
CA ILE A 391 6.41 13.06 3.58
C ILE A 391 5.83 14.46 3.75
N ASP A 392 5.12 14.70 4.84
CA ASP A 392 4.55 16.00 5.16
C ASP A 392 5.45 16.70 6.19
N ILE A 393 6.03 17.83 5.79
CA ILE A 393 6.99 18.58 6.60
C ILE A 393 6.37 19.91 7.02
N ALA A 394 6.06 20.05 8.31
CA ALA A 394 5.73 21.34 8.90
C ALA A 394 7.00 22.17 9.07
N VAL A 395 7.02 23.37 8.48
CA VAL A 395 8.13 24.33 8.60
C VAL A 395 7.71 25.54 9.44
N ASP A 396 8.67 26.11 10.16
CA ASP A 396 8.49 27.24 11.08
C ASP A 396 7.40 27.03 12.15
N MET A 397 7.07 25.78 12.45
CA MET A 397 6.18 25.42 13.54
C MET A 397 6.86 25.65 14.90
N PRO A 398 6.29 26.49 15.80
CA PRO A 398 6.84 26.69 17.13
C PRO A 398 6.79 25.41 17.95
N ILE A 399 7.95 24.87 18.30
CA ILE A 399 8.05 23.68 19.15
C ILE A 399 8.13 24.13 20.61
N ASN A 400 7.02 24.00 21.35
CA ASN A 400 6.92 24.33 22.78
C ASN A 400 7.26 23.15 23.70
N PHE A 401 8.04 22.19 23.21
CA PHE A 401 8.42 20.97 23.92
C PHE A 401 9.84 20.53 23.58
N VAL A 402 10.36 19.63 24.40
CA VAL A 402 11.61 18.92 24.07
C VAL A 402 11.24 17.62 23.37
N PRO A 403 11.72 17.37 22.13
CA PRO A 403 11.51 16.10 21.45
C PRO A 403 11.95 14.93 22.33
N GLN A 404 11.21 13.83 22.26
CA GLN A 404 11.43 12.68 23.14
C GLN A 404 12.05 11.52 22.38
N THR A 405 12.97 10.82 23.06
CA THR A 405 13.34 9.46 22.66
C THR A 405 12.28 8.48 23.15
N ILE A 406 11.71 7.69 22.26
CA ILE A 406 10.76 6.63 22.61
C ILE A 406 11.28 5.25 22.17
N ILE A 407 10.84 4.21 22.87
CA ILE A 407 10.94 2.84 22.37
C ILE A 407 9.80 2.62 21.37
N TYR A 408 10.18 2.40 20.12
CA TYR A 408 9.30 2.13 19.01
C TYR A 408 9.33 0.63 18.69
N HIS A 409 8.16 0.07 18.42
CA HIS A 409 8.02 -1.31 17.98
C HIS A 409 7.77 -1.30 16.48
N THR A 410 8.59 -1.96 15.68
CA THR A 410 8.40 -1.99 14.22
C THR A 410 7.18 -2.83 13.83
N LEU A 411 6.76 -2.78 12.57
CA LEU A 411 5.73 -3.67 12.01
C LEU A 411 6.10 -5.15 12.14
N ASN A 412 7.40 -5.45 12.27
CA ASN A 412 7.94 -6.78 12.53
C ASN A 412 8.16 -7.07 14.02
N ASN A 413 7.62 -6.22 14.91
CA ASN A 413 7.73 -6.27 16.37
C ASN A 413 9.16 -6.14 16.93
N GLU A 414 10.10 -5.62 16.14
CA GLU A 414 11.45 -5.32 16.63
C GLU A 414 11.42 -4.03 17.46
N GLN A 415 12.20 -3.97 18.54
CA GLN A 415 12.34 -2.76 19.34
C GLN A 415 13.49 -1.90 18.83
N VAL A 416 13.19 -0.64 18.52
CA VAL A 416 14.17 0.37 18.12
C VAL A 416 13.94 1.67 18.86
N GLU A 417 14.96 2.52 18.94
CA GLU A 417 14.81 3.87 19.50
C GLU A 417 14.46 4.86 18.39
N LEU A 418 13.50 5.75 18.65
CA LEU A 418 13.25 6.96 17.85
C LEU A 418 13.59 8.18 18.71
N LYS A 419 14.66 8.90 18.36
CA LYS A 419 15.26 9.96 19.19
C LYS A 419 14.50 11.29 19.16
N ASN A 420 13.99 11.69 18.00
CA ASN A 420 13.31 12.97 17.83
C ASN A 420 11.84 12.75 17.52
N THR A 421 11.03 12.56 18.55
CA THR A 421 9.57 12.37 18.39
C THR A 421 8.76 13.42 19.16
N ALA A 422 7.59 13.77 18.61
CA ALA A 422 6.63 14.64 19.26
C ALA A 422 5.91 13.89 20.39
N PRO A 423 5.84 14.44 21.63
CA PRO A 423 5.09 13.80 22.70
C PRO A 423 3.61 13.69 22.37
N LEU A 424 2.98 12.59 22.79
CA LEU A 424 1.56 12.30 22.51
C LEU A 424 0.61 13.44 22.93
N LEU A 425 0.96 14.15 24.01
CA LEU A 425 0.22 15.32 24.51
C LEU A 425 0.04 16.39 23.43
N TYR A 426 1.12 16.76 22.74
CA TYR A 426 1.09 17.79 21.70
C TYR A 426 0.41 17.27 20.43
N GLN A 427 0.63 16.00 20.08
CA GLN A 427 -0.09 15.38 18.96
C GLN A 427 -1.61 15.38 19.17
N GLY A 428 -2.08 15.16 20.41
CA GLY A 428 -3.50 15.29 20.75
C GLY A 428 -4.01 16.73 20.70
N ALA A 429 -3.22 17.68 21.18
CA ALA A 429 -3.55 19.10 21.08
C ALA A 429 -3.72 19.55 19.61
N TRP A 430 -2.79 19.18 18.73
CA TRP A 430 -2.87 19.50 17.30
C TRP A 430 -4.07 18.85 16.63
N LYS A 431 -4.44 17.62 17.00
CA LYS A 431 -5.66 17.00 16.46
C LYS A 431 -6.93 17.71 16.93
N ILE A 432 -7.00 18.15 18.19
CA ILE A 432 -8.12 18.97 18.67
C ILE A 432 -8.18 20.31 17.90
N HIS A 433 -7.03 20.95 17.65
CA HIS A 433 -6.96 22.15 16.82
C HIS A 433 -7.48 21.87 15.39
N GLN A 434 -7.05 20.77 14.76
CA GLN A 434 -7.53 20.39 13.43
C GLN A 434 -9.04 20.13 13.41
N LEU A 435 -9.66 19.61 14.48
CA LEU A 435 -11.11 19.47 14.57
C LEU A 435 -11.86 20.80 14.59
N ILE A 436 -11.30 21.85 15.21
CA ILE A 436 -11.97 23.17 15.28
C ILE A 436 -11.76 24.02 14.02
N VAL A 437 -10.74 23.69 13.23
CA VAL A 437 -10.48 24.26 11.90
C VAL A 437 -11.29 23.52 10.84
N ARG A 438 -11.09 22.21 10.71
CA ARG A 438 -11.74 21.36 9.70
C ARG A 438 -11.85 19.91 10.21
N PRO A 439 -13.01 19.51 10.77
CA PRO A 439 -13.23 18.15 11.24
C PRO A 439 -12.95 17.10 10.16
N ARG A 440 -12.04 16.15 10.45
CA ARG A 440 -11.75 14.99 9.61
C ARG A 440 -12.04 13.71 10.39
N LEU A 441 -12.60 12.69 9.74
CA LEU A 441 -12.85 11.39 10.35
C LEU A 441 -11.59 10.77 10.97
N LYS A 442 -10.44 10.93 10.30
CA LYS A 442 -9.16 10.42 10.81
C LYS A 442 -8.74 11.04 12.14
N ASP A 443 -8.97 12.34 12.33
CA ASP A 443 -8.59 13.01 13.57
C ASP A 443 -9.53 12.67 14.72
N LEU A 444 -10.82 12.47 14.45
CA LEU A 444 -11.79 11.98 15.43
C LEU A 444 -11.41 10.59 15.93
N ASP A 445 -11.18 9.63 15.01
CA ASP A 445 -10.79 8.27 15.37
C ASP A 445 -9.43 8.24 16.08
N ASP A 446 -8.42 8.96 15.59
CA ASP A 446 -7.13 9.07 16.27
C ASP A 446 -7.29 9.57 17.74
N LEU A 447 -8.11 10.60 17.97
CA LEU A 447 -8.40 11.09 19.33
C LEU A 447 -9.19 10.07 20.17
N ILE A 448 -10.15 9.34 19.59
CA ILE A 448 -10.83 8.22 20.27
C ILE A 448 -9.80 7.21 20.78
N ARG A 449 -8.78 6.89 19.99
CA ARG A 449 -7.79 5.86 20.33
C ARG A 449 -6.80 6.31 21.40
N PHE A 450 -6.24 7.51 21.28
CA PHE A 450 -5.08 7.85 22.09
C PHE A 450 -5.32 8.91 23.17
N LEU A 451 -6.45 9.64 23.17
CA LEU A 451 -6.78 10.56 24.26
C LEU A 451 -6.81 9.88 25.65
N PRO A 452 -7.27 8.60 25.79
CA PRO A 452 -7.20 7.87 27.06
C PRO A 452 -5.78 7.67 27.62
N TYR A 453 -4.75 7.84 26.80
CA TYR A 453 -3.35 7.67 27.17
C TYR A 453 -2.64 9.00 27.48
N ILE A 454 -3.35 10.13 27.37
CA ILE A 454 -2.84 11.45 27.76
C ILE A 454 -3.33 11.74 29.19
N ASP A 455 -2.41 11.84 30.15
CA ASP A 455 -2.76 12.15 31.54
C ASP A 455 -3.10 13.64 31.72
N LEU A 456 -4.34 14.00 31.39
CA LEU A 456 -4.89 15.35 31.58
C LEU A 456 -5.43 15.58 33.01
N LYS A 457 -5.33 14.59 33.90
CA LYS A 457 -5.59 14.79 35.35
C LYS A 457 -4.41 15.49 36.01
N ASN A 458 -3.21 15.30 35.48
CA ASN A 458 -2.05 16.11 35.83
C ASN A 458 -2.25 17.56 35.38
N GLU A 459 -2.17 18.50 36.33
CA GLU A 459 -2.41 19.93 36.08
C GLU A 459 -1.46 20.53 35.03
N GLN A 460 -0.18 20.15 35.05
CA GLN A 460 0.81 20.67 34.11
C GLN A 460 0.51 20.18 32.69
N ASN A 461 0.18 18.90 32.54
CA ASN A 461 -0.20 18.34 31.24
C ASN A 461 -1.47 18.99 30.71
N PHE A 462 -2.47 19.17 31.56
CA PHE A 462 -3.71 19.88 31.21
C PHE A 462 -3.42 21.29 30.68
N GLN A 463 -2.62 22.07 31.41
CA GLN A 463 -2.25 23.43 31.00
C GLN A 463 -1.44 23.42 29.69
N ASN A 464 -0.45 22.53 29.55
CA ASN A 464 0.34 22.42 28.32
C ASN A 464 -0.53 22.06 27.12
N PHE A 465 -1.48 21.13 27.29
CA PHE A 465 -2.38 20.68 26.23
C PHE A 465 -3.25 21.84 25.70
N PHE A 466 -3.90 22.58 26.60
CA PHE A 466 -4.74 23.71 26.18
C PHE A 466 -3.95 24.94 25.75
N ASN A 467 -2.78 25.20 26.35
CA ASN A 467 -1.90 26.27 25.90
C ASN A 467 -1.43 26.02 24.47
N GLU A 468 -1.10 24.79 24.12
CA GLU A 468 -0.73 24.45 22.75
C GLU A 468 -1.89 24.74 21.80
N ILE A 469 -3.11 24.23 22.06
CA ILE A 469 -4.28 24.53 21.20
C ILE A 469 -4.53 26.04 21.06
N ILE A 470 -4.37 26.80 22.15
CA ILE A 470 -4.54 28.26 22.12
C ILE A 470 -3.42 28.94 21.33
N ASN A 471 -2.19 28.47 21.44
CA ASN A 471 -1.04 29.01 20.70
C ASN A 471 -1.19 28.75 19.20
N GLU A 472 -1.67 27.57 18.82
CA GLU A 472 -2.08 27.24 17.45
C GLU A 472 -3.09 28.25 16.91
N CYS A 473 -4.19 28.48 17.64
CA CYS A 473 -5.19 29.47 17.26
C CYS A 473 -4.61 30.88 17.10
N LYS A 474 -3.53 31.24 17.80
CA LYS A 474 -2.92 32.59 17.76
C LYS A 474 -2.01 32.83 16.56
N LEU A 475 -1.77 31.83 15.72
CA LEU A 475 -0.95 31.98 14.53
C LEU A 475 -1.70 32.69 13.39
N CYS A 476 -3.04 32.67 13.44
CA CYS A 476 -3.89 33.40 12.53
C CYS A 476 -4.20 34.82 13.03
N ASP A 477 -4.90 35.61 12.20
CA ASP A 477 -5.33 36.96 12.56
C ASP A 477 -6.29 36.98 13.77
N GLU A 478 -6.46 38.15 14.40
CA GLU A 478 -7.26 38.31 15.62
C GLU A 478 -8.72 37.82 15.47
N ILE A 479 -9.33 38.03 14.30
CA ILE A 479 -10.73 37.66 14.04
C ILE A 479 -10.82 36.14 13.94
N THR A 480 -9.94 35.53 13.14
CA THR A 480 -9.90 34.07 12.96
C THR A 480 -9.55 33.36 14.28
N CYS A 481 -8.62 33.91 15.06
CA CYS A 481 -8.25 33.39 16.38
C CYS A 481 -9.45 33.38 17.33
N ALA A 482 -10.22 34.48 17.38
CA ALA A 482 -11.42 34.56 18.19
C ALA A 482 -12.49 33.54 17.74
N GLU A 483 -12.64 33.29 16.43
CA GLU A 483 -13.53 32.26 15.90
C GLU A 483 -13.09 30.85 16.32
N LEU A 484 -11.81 30.52 16.16
CA LEU A 484 -11.28 29.21 16.54
C LEU A 484 -11.40 28.95 18.04
N ILE A 485 -11.09 29.94 18.89
CA ILE A 485 -11.28 29.83 20.34
C ILE A 485 -12.76 29.62 20.69
N ASN A 486 -13.68 30.25 19.96
CA ASN A 486 -15.11 30.00 20.15
C ASN A 486 -15.51 28.60 19.68
N ASN A 487 -14.94 28.10 18.58
CA ASN A 487 -15.15 26.73 18.11
C ASN A 487 -14.63 25.70 19.12
N LEU A 488 -13.48 25.94 19.76
CA LEU A 488 -12.98 25.12 20.87
C LEU A 488 -13.95 25.08 22.05
N LYS A 489 -14.51 26.24 22.43
CA LYS A 489 -15.55 26.28 23.48
C LYS A 489 -16.80 25.51 23.08
N ASN A 490 -17.23 25.61 21.83
CA ASN A 490 -18.38 24.86 21.32
C ASN A 490 -18.11 23.34 21.32
N LEU A 491 -16.90 22.93 20.94
CA LEU A 491 -16.45 21.53 21.03
C LEU A 491 -16.55 21.00 22.45
N LEU A 492 -15.99 21.70 23.44
CA LEU A 492 -16.03 21.31 24.85
C LEU A 492 -17.45 21.33 25.45
N GLN A 493 -18.38 22.07 24.85
CA GLN A 493 -19.78 22.08 25.25
C GLN A 493 -20.63 20.99 24.56
N GLY A 494 -20.06 20.18 23.69
CA GLY A 494 -20.80 19.20 22.88
C GLY A 494 -21.69 19.85 21.80
N LYS A 495 -21.38 21.09 21.39
CA LYS A 495 -22.17 21.90 20.45
C LYS A 495 -21.53 22.02 19.06
N ILE A 496 -20.72 21.05 18.64
CA ILE A 496 -20.22 21.07 17.27
C ILE A 496 -21.41 20.99 16.31
N ASN A 497 -21.54 22.01 15.48
CA ASN A 497 -22.36 21.88 14.28
C ASN A 497 -21.69 20.82 13.41
N GLU A 498 -22.45 19.82 12.94
CA GLU A 498 -22.00 18.94 11.86
C GLU A 498 -21.18 19.74 10.84
N PRO A 499 -20.05 19.20 10.34
CA PRO A 499 -19.14 19.93 9.48
C PRO A 499 -19.94 20.62 8.38
N LYS A 500 -20.11 21.95 8.52
CA LYS A 500 -20.78 22.75 7.50
C LYS A 500 -20.02 22.46 6.21
N LYS A 501 -20.72 22.21 5.09
CA LYS A 501 -20.21 21.91 3.73
C LYS A 501 -19.26 22.99 3.17
N LYS A 502 -18.22 23.37 3.89
CA LYS A 502 -17.16 24.30 3.49
C LYS A 502 -15.91 23.50 3.16
N SER A 503 -15.93 22.68 2.10
CA SER A 503 -14.69 22.21 1.43
C SER A 503 -14.91 21.52 0.08
N ASN A 504 -15.71 22.09 -0.83
CA ASN A 504 -15.82 21.51 -2.19
C ASN A 504 -14.55 21.64 -3.05
N ALA A 505 -13.56 22.47 -2.69
CA ALA A 505 -12.40 22.72 -3.56
C ALA A 505 -11.22 21.76 -3.34
N ILE A 506 -10.81 21.52 -2.08
CA ILE A 506 -9.65 20.65 -1.76
C ILE A 506 -10.04 19.18 -1.70
N ASP A 507 -11.27 18.85 -1.30
CA ASP A 507 -11.72 17.47 -1.38
C ASP A 507 -11.62 16.99 -2.84
N ASN A 508 -11.98 17.81 -3.84
CA ASN A 508 -11.86 17.41 -5.25
C ASN A 508 -10.42 17.25 -5.77
N ALA A 509 -9.40 17.70 -5.03
CA ALA A 509 -7.99 17.57 -5.41
C ALA A 509 -7.36 16.24 -4.96
N TYR A 510 -7.91 15.57 -3.93
CA TYR A 510 -7.47 14.22 -3.58
C TYR A 510 -7.99 13.21 -4.62
N PRO A 511 -7.14 12.30 -5.11
CA PRO A 511 -7.58 11.23 -5.98
C PRO A 511 -8.78 10.49 -5.36
N GLN A 512 -9.84 10.31 -6.14
CA GLN A 512 -11.11 9.75 -5.68
C GLN A 512 -10.94 8.38 -5.00
N TYR A 513 -9.93 7.60 -5.41
CA TYR A 513 -9.60 6.30 -4.82
C TYR A 513 -9.13 6.40 -3.35
N ILE A 514 -8.36 7.44 -2.96
CA ILE A 514 -7.89 7.62 -1.57
C ILE A 514 -9.08 7.89 -0.64
N LYS A 515 -10.09 8.61 -1.13
CA LYS A 515 -11.32 8.87 -0.34
C LYS A 515 -12.16 7.62 -0.11
N GLU A 516 -12.29 6.78 -1.13
CA GLU A 516 -13.06 5.54 -1.05
C GLU A 516 -12.34 4.51 -0.18
N TYR A 517 -11.01 4.41 -0.29
CA TYR A 517 -10.21 3.49 0.51
C TYR A 517 -10.20 3.89 1.99
N ASN A 518 -10.07 5.20 2.28
CA ASN A 518 -10.14 5.68 3.65
C ASN A 518 -11.49 5.43 4.30
N PHE A 519 -12.57 5.44 3.51
CA PHE A 519 -13.90 5.17 4.02
C PHE A 519 -14.08 3.68 4.38
N LYS A 520 -13.63 2.77 3.51
CA LYS A 520 -13.70 1.31 3.73
C LYS A 520 -13.03 0.85 5.03
N TYR A 521 -11.91 1.47 5.40
CA TYR A 521 -11.26 1.21 6.67
C TYR A 521 -12.22 1.44 7.84
N TYR A 522 -12.88 2.60 7.89
CA TYR A 522 -13.82 2.92 8.94
C TYR A 522 -15.09 2.07 8.88
N GLU A 523 -15.57 1.71 7.68
CA GLU A 523 -16.73 0.81 7.54
C GLU A 523 -16.49 -0.53 8.23
N LYS A 524 -15.29 -1.10 8.05
CA LYS A 524 -14.90 -2.35 8.70
C LYS A 524 -14.66 -2.16 10.19
N LEU A 525 -13.98 -1.07 10.58
CA LEU A 525 -13.63 -0.79 11.97
C LEU A 525 -14.86 -0.60 12.87
N TYR A 526 -15.91 0.03 12.35
CA TYR A 526 -17.15 0.33 13.08
C TYR A 526 -18.33 -0.56 12.64
N ALA A 527 -18.11 -1.50 11.73
CA ALA A 527 -19.13 -2.41 11.19
C ALA A 527 -20.38 -1.67 10.64
N GLU A 528 -20.18 -0.56 9.94
CA GLU A 528 -21.25 0.28 9.39
C GLU A 528 -20.86 0.82 8.00
N THR A 529 -21.67 0.51 6.98
CA THR A 529 -21.41 0.89 5.58
C THR A 529 -22.18 2.14 5.14
N GLU A 530 -23.21 2.54 5.89
CA GLU A 530 -23.95 3.76 5.59
C GLU A 530 -23.18 4.99 6.10
N LYS A 531 -22.74 5.84 5.17
CA LYS A 531 -21.86 6.96 5.47
C LYS A 531 -22.33 7.93 6.55
N SER A 532 -23.61 8.30 6.52
CA SER A 532 -24.23 9.15 7.54
C SER A 532 -24.17 8.52 8.93
N LYS A 533 -24.56 7.24 9.03
CA LYS A 533 -24.55 6.51 10.31
C LYS A 533 -23.14 6.32 10.84
N LEU A 534 -22.20 5.94 9.98
CA LEU A 534 -20.79 5.79 10.36
C LEU A 534 -20.23 7.09 10.94
N GLN A 535 -20.51 8.22 10.30
CA GLN A 535 -20.11 9.53 10.80
C GLN A 535 -20.70 9.79 12.19
N HIS A 536 -22.00 9.58 12.40
CA HIS A 536 -22.64 9.75 13.71
C HIS A 536 -22.02 8.85 14.79
N ILE A 537 -21.80 7.56 14.49
CA ILE A 537 -21.16 6.63 15.43
C ILE A 537 -19.78 7.14 15.87
N ILE A 538 -18.96 7.60 14.93
CA ILE A 538 -17.63 8.14 15.22
C ILE A 538 -17.72 9.41 16.05
N TYR A 539 -18.64 10.34 15.73
CA TYR A 539 -18.83 11.55 16.52
C TYR A 539 -19.29 11.27 17.95
N ASP A 540 -20.29 10.40 18.12
CA ASP A 540 -20.82 10.05 19.44
C ASP A 540 -19.74 9.38 20.30
N THR A 541 -18.98 8.44 19.70
CA THR A 541 -17.84 7.79 20.36
C THR A 541 -16.77 8.79 20.75
N PHE A 542 -16.46 9.75 19.87
CA PHE A 542 -15.49 10.80 20.17
C PHE A 542 -15.94 11.67 21.35
N PHE A 543 -17.20 12.11 21.39
CA PHE A 543 -17.70 12.92 22.51
C PHE A 543 -17.75 12.14 23.82
N GLU A 544 -18.05 10.84 23.78
CA GLU A 544 -17.95 9.97 24.96
C GLU A 544 -16.51 9.96 25.48
N VAL A 545 -15.52 9.67 24.63
CA VAL A 545 -14.10 9.63 25.00
C VAL A 545 -13.62 11.00 25.47
N LEU A 546 -14.01 12.09 24.80
CA LEU A 546 -13.68 13.46 25.18
C LEU A 546 -14.13 13.76 26.62
N ASN A 547 -15.41 13.50 26.93
CA ASN A 547 -15.98 13.78 28.25
C ASN A 547 -15.44 12.85 29.35
N GLN A 548 -14.99 11.64 29.00
CA GLN A 548 -14.36 10.72 29.95
C GLN A 548 -12.93 11.14 30.33
N ASN A 549 -12.21 11.78 29.41
CA ASN A 549 -10.77 12.05 29.56
C ASN A 549 -10.42 13.53 29.77
N ILE A 550 -11.34 14.44 29.46
CA ILE A 550 -11.19 15.89 29.67
C ILE A 550 -12.27 16.38 30.61
N ASP A 551 -11.87 17.08 31.68
CA ASP A 551 -12.81 17.91 32.44
C ASP A 551 -13.16 19.14 31.60
N CYS A 552 -14.20 19.01 30.78
CA CYS A 552 -14.63 20.04 29.85
C CYS A 552 -15.03 21.34 30.55
N GLN A 553 -15.59 21.26 31.77
CA GLN A 553 -15.94 22.47 32.53
C GLN A 553 -14.68 23.22 32.96
N LYS A 554 -13.72 22.51 33.56
CA LYS A 554 -12.42 23.10 33.93
C LYS A 554 -11.69 23.67 32.70
N ALA A 555 -11.75 23.00 31.56
CA ALA A 555 -11.16 23.48 30.31
C ALA A 555 -11.80 24.79 29.83
N LEU A 556 -13.13 24.89 29.88
CA LEU A 556 -13.85 26.13 29.56
C LEU A 556 -13.47 27.27 30.50
N GLU A 557 -13.37 27.02 31.81
CA GLU A 557 -12.92 28.00 32.80
C GLU A 557 -11.49 28.47 32.50
N TYR A 558 -10.57 27.54 32.22
CA TYR A 558 -9.18 27.82 31.87
C TYR A 558 -9.05 28.68 30.60
N ILE A 559 -9.73 28.30 29.53
CA ILE A 559 -9.73 29.03 28.25
C ILE A 559 -10.26 30.46 28.44
N ASN A 560 -11.30 30.65 29.27
CA ASN A 560 -11.85 31.98 29.55
C ASN A 560 -10.85 32.87 30.30
N VAL A 561 -10.08 32.32 31.24
CA VAL A 561 -9.04 33.08 31.97
C VAL A 561 -7.91 33.48 31.04
N ILE A 562 -7.37 32.54 30.26
CA ILE A 562 -6.25 32.81 29.35
C ILE A 562 -6.66 33.76 28.22
N ALA A 563 -7.85 33.60 27.64
CA ALA A 563 -8.33 34.50 26.59
C ALA A 563 -8.55 35.94 27.09
N LEU A 564 -8.81 36.15 28.38
CA LEU A 564 -8.98 37.48 28.98
C LEU A 564 -7.65 38.14 29.36
N ALA A 565 -6.62 37.37 29.73
CA ALA A 565 -5.32 37.88 30.15
C ALA A 565 -4.51 38.56 29.03
N HIS A 566 -5.00 38.49 27.79
CA HIS A 566 -4.32 38.98 26.58
C HIS A 566 -5.13 40.00 25.77
N LYS A 567 -6.24 40.51 26.32
CA LYS A 567 -6.86 41.78 25.91
C LYS A 567 -6.29 42.91 26.75
#